data_AF-A0A0K0YB82-F1
#
_entry.id   AF-A0A0K0YB82-F1
#
_cell.length_a   1.000
_cell.length_b   1.000
_cell.length_c   1.000
_cell.angle_alpha   90.00
_cell.angle_beta   90.00
_cell.angle_gamma   90.00
#
_symmetry.space_group_name_H-M   'P 1'
#
loop_
_entity.id
_entity.type
_entity.pdbx_description
1 polymer ?
#
loop_
_entity_poly.entity_id
_entity_poly.type
_entity_poly.pdbx_seq_one_letter_code
_entity_poly.pdbx_strand_id
1 'polypeptide(L)'
;GVSIITSEDIKKTPPVNDLSDIIRKMPGVNLTGNSASGTRGNNRQIDIRGMGPENTLILIDGVPVTSRNSVRYSWRGERDTRGDTNWVPPEQVERIEVIRGPAAARYGSGAAGGVVNIITKRPSNDWHGSLSLYTNQPESSDEGATHRTNFSLSGPLAGDALTMHLYGNLNKT
;
A
#
# COMPACT_ATOMS: atom_id res chain seq x y z
N GLY A 1 17.75 3.90 -7.38
CA GLY A 1 18.09 3.34 -6.06
C GLY A 1 16.96 2.46 -5.60
N VAL A 2 17.27 1.30 -5.01
CA VAL A 2 16.26 0.32 -4.57
C VAL A 2 16.31 0.22 -3.05
N SER A 3 15.14 0.18 -2.42
CA SER A 3 14.98 -0.11 -1.00
C SER A 3 13.99 -1.26 -0.84
N ILE A 4 14.23 -2.11 0.16
CA ILE A 4 13.38 -3.27 0.45
C ILE A 4 12.92 -3.12 1.89
N ILE A 5 11.63 -3.30 2.12
CA ILE A 5 11.00 -3.38 3.45
C ILE A 5 10.54 -4.83 3.60
N THR A 6 11.00 -5.54 4.62
CA THR A 6 10.63 -6.95 4.80
C THR A 6 9.41 -7.11 5.71
N SER A 7 8.82 -8.31 5.74
CA SER A 7 7.72 -8.62 6.66
C SER A 7 8.11 -8.41 8.14
N GLU A 8 9.38 -8.61 8.48
CA GLU A 8 9.93 -8.36 9.82
C GLU A 8 9.94 -6.88 10.17
N ASP A 9 10.27 -6.01 9.21
CA ASP A 9 10.23 -4.56 9.39
C ASP A 9 8.79 -4.08 9.63
N ILE A 10 7.84 -4.63 8.87
CA ILE A 10 6.41 -4.36 9.01
C ILE A 10 5.90 -4.83 10.39
N LYS A 11 6.34 -6.00 10.86
CA LYS A 11 5.97 -6.49 12.21
C LYS A 11 6.55 -5.62 13.33
N LYS A 12 7.77 -5.11 13.17
CA LYS A 12 8.39 -4.21 14.16
C LYS A 12 7.75 -2.84 14.19
N THR A 13 7.28 -2.36 13.05
CA THR A 13 6.57 -1.09 12.93
C THR A 13 5.24 -1.29 12.19
N PRO A 14 4.21 -1.83 12.87
CA PRO A 14 2.92 -2.07 12.24
C PRO A 14 2.31 -0.75 11.74
N PRO A 15 1.98 -0.62 10.44
CA PRO A 15 1.29 0.56 9.94
C PRO A 15 -0.13 0.60 10.48
N VAL A 16 -0.60 1.78 10.88
CA VAL A 16 -1.89 2.01 11.52
C VAL A 16 -3.03 1.76 10.53
N ASN A 17 -2.91 2.34 9.33
CA ASN A 17 -3.96 2.27 8.33
C ASN A 17 -3.45 1.78 6.98
N ASP A 18 -2.36 2.35 6.47
CA ASP A 18 -1.89 2.15 5.10
C ASP A 18 -0.39 1.81 5.09
N LEU A 19 0.03 0.95 4.16
CA LEU A 19 1.44 0.65 3.90
C LEU A 19 2.26 1.91 3.59
N SER A 20 1.61 2.98 3.14
CA SER A 20 2.26 4.26 2.92
C SER A 20 2.97 4.83 4.17
N ASP A 21 2.50 4.49 5.37
CA ASP A 21 3.10 4.90 6.65
C ASP A 21 4.52 4.36 6.88
N ILE A 22 4.81 3.16 6.38
CA ILE A 22 6.14 2.55 6.46
C ILE A 22 6.97 2.87 5.21
N ILE A 23 6.34 2.90 4.03
CA ILE A 23 7.02 3.21 2.76
C ILE A 23 7.64 4.61 2.78
N ARG A 24 6.94 5.60 3.35
CA ARG A 24 7.45 6.98 3.46
C ARG A 24 8.74 7.13 4.27
N LYS A 25 9.10 6.14 5.09
CA LYS A 25 10.35 6.18 5.87
C LYS A 25 11.57 5.88 5.00
N MET A 26 11.38 5.42 3.76
CA MET A 26 12.46 5.18 2.83
C MET A 26 13.04 6.49 2.28
N PRO A 27 14.35 6.55 1.96
CA PRO A 27 14.97 7.80 1.55
C PRO A 27 14.37 8.36 0.24
N GLY A 28 14.08 9.65 0.21
CA GLY A 28 13.50 10.31 -0.98
C GLY A 28 12.06 9.87 -1.28
N VAL A 29 11.34 9.37 -0.28
CA VAL A 29 9.91 9.08 -0.32
C VAL A 29 9.20 10.01 0.66
N ASN A 30 8.10 10.60 0.21
CA ASN A 30 7.28 11.54 0.97
C ASN A 30 5.81 11.10 0.93
N LEU A 31 5.00 11.69 1.81
CA LEU A 31 3.55 11.66 1.72
C LEU A 31 3.04 13.05 1.36
N THR A 32 2.49 13.21 0.15
CA THR A 32 2.00 14.49 -0.35
C THR A 32 0.57 14.35 -0.90
N GLY A 33 -0.17 15.46 -0.92
CA GLY A 33 -1.46 15.51 -1.60
C GLY A 33 -1.30 15.40 -3.11
N ASN A 34 -2.39 15.04 -3.80
CA ASN A 34 -2.36 14.85 -5.25
C ASN A 34 -2.07 16.15 -6.04
N SER A 35 -2.36 17.31 -5.44
CA SER A 35 -2.10 18.63 -6.02
C SER A 35 -1.36 19.53 -5.02
N ALA A 36 -0.47 20.37 -5.54
CA ALA A 36 0.22 21.41 -4.77
C ALA A 36 -0.72 22.54 -4.30
N SER A 37 -1.99 22.56 -4.77
CA SER A 37 -3.00 23.54 -4.35
C SER A 37 -3.44 23.38 -2.89
N GLY A 38 -3.11 22.27 -2.24
CA GLY A 38 -3.58 21.92 -0.88
C GLY A 38 -5.01 21.36 -0.84
N THR A 39 -5.70 21.36 -1.97
CA THR A 39 -7.06 20.80 -2.09
C THR A 39 -7.01 19.29 -1.82
N ARG A 40 -7.89 18.79 -0.94
CA ARG A 40 -7.86 17.40 -0.42
C ARG A 40 -6.54 17.04 0.28
N GLY A 41 -5.95 17.98 1.02
CA GLY A 41 -4.67 17.80 1.72
C GLY A 41 -4.60 16.61 2.69
N ASN A 42 -5.74 16.07 3.15
CA ASN A 42 -5.78 14.85 3.97
C ASN A 42 -5.61 13.56 3.15
N ASN A 43 -5.86 13.58 1.84
CA ASN A 43 -5.68 12.44 0.93
C ASN A 43 -4.22 12.34 0.46
N ARG A 44 -3.31 12.18 1.42
CA ARG A 44 -1.87 12.07 1.14
C ARG A 44 -1.53 10.69 0.61
N GLN A 45 -0.68 10.65 -0.41
CA GLN A 45 -0.25 9.44 -1.11
C GLN A 45 1.28 9.45 -1.26
N ILE A 46 1.85 8.31 -1.66
CA ILE A 46 3.30 8.17 -1.83
C ILE A 46 3.80 9.02 -3.00
N ASP A 47 4.78 9.88 -2.70
CA ASP A 47 5.51 10.71 -3.64
C ASP A 47 7.00 10.38 -3.57
N ILE A 48 7.57 9.99 -4.71
CA ILE A 48 8.99 9.66 -4.82
C ILE A 48 9.72 10.84 -5.47
N ARG A 49 10.71 11.38 -4.74
CA ARG A 49 11.57 12.49 -5.18
C ARG A 49 10.83 13.79 -5.54
N GLY A 50 9.63 14.01 -5.01
CA GLY A 50 8.86 15.23 -5.24
C GLY A 50 8.28 15.31 -6.66
N MET A 51 8.16 14.17 -7.35
CA MET A 51 7.57 14.09 -8.68
C MET A 51 6.03 14.07 -8.62
N GLY A 52 5.46 13.94 -7.42
CA GLY A 52 4.02 13.89 -7.18
C GLY A 52 3.44 12.47 -7.18
N PRO A 53 2.32 12.22 -6.47
CA PRO A 53 1.79 10.86 -6.31
C PRO A 53 1.29 10.17 -7.59
N GLU A 54 0.88 10.94 -8.59
CA GLU A 54 0.48 10.43 -9.90
C GLU A 54 1.66 9.83 -10.70
N ASN A 55 2.90 10.14 -10.31
CA ASN A 55 4.13 9.62 -10.91
C ASN A 55 4.74 8.44 -10.11
N THR A 56 3.99 7.89 -9.15
CA THR A 56 4.35 6.69 -8.41
C THR A 56 3.46 5.54 -8.85
N LEU A 57 4.04 4.57 -9.56
CA LEU A 57 3.35 3.35 -9.98
C LEU A 57 3.31 2.35 -8.82
N ILE A 58 2.11 1.89 -8.47
CA ILE A 58 1.92 0.84 -7.47
C ILE A 58 1.68 -0.48 -8.20
N LEU A 59 2.43 -1.51 -7.80
CA LEU A 59 2.28 -2.88 -8.27
C LEU A 59 1.92 -3.79 -7.10
N ILE A 60 1.10 -4.80 -7.36
CA ILE A 60 0.89 -5.94 -6.46
C ILE A 60 1.38 -7.17 -7.21
N ASP A 61 2.40 -7.84 -6.66
CA ASP A 61 3.04 -9.01 -7.28
C ASP A 61 3.48 -8.76 -8.74
N GLY A 62 3.96 -7.54 -9.02
CA GLY A 62 4.37 -7.11 -10.36
C GLY A 62 3.24 -6.66 -11.29
N VAL A 63 1.97 -6.77 -10.89
CA VAL A 63 0.81 -6.34 -11.67
C VAL A 63 0.43 -4.90 -11.33
N PRO A 64 0.31 -3.98 -12.31
CA PRO A 64 -0.09 -2.60 -12.07
C PRO A 64 -1.49 -2.46 -11.48
N VAL A 65 -1.60 -1.68 -10.39
CA VAL A 65 -2.89 -1.30 -9.82
C VAL A 65 -3.36 0.02 -10.41
N THR A 66 -4.55 0.02 -11.01
CA THR A 66 -5.10 1.18 -11.72
C THR A 66 -6.42 1.68 -11.11
N SER A 67 -6.79 1.19 -9.92
CA SER A 67 -8.08 1.49 -9.28
C SER A 67 -8.32 2.98 -9.07
N ARG A 68 -7.27 3.77 -8.78
CA ARG A 68 -7.38 5.24 -8.69
C ARG A 68 -7.95 5.89 -9.95
N ASN A 69 -7.76 5.29 -11.13
CA ASN A 69 -8.20 5.86 -12.40
C ASN A 69 -9.72 5.90 -12.54
N SER A 70 -10.46 5.14 -11.73
CA SER A 70 -11.92 5.20 -11.63
C SER A 70 -12.43 6.54 -11.07
N VAL A 71 -11.60 7.25 -10.28
CA VAL A 71 -11.94 8.54 -9.69
C VAL A 71 -11.56 9.65 -10.66
N ARG A 72 -12.44 10.63 -10.91
CA ARG A 72 -12.16 11.73 -11.84
C ARG A 72 -10.89 12.52 -11.46
N TYR A 73 -10.01 12.71 -12.43
CA TYR A 73 -8.89 13.65 -12.33
C TYR A 73 -9.40 15.08 -12.59
N SER A 74 -9.22 15.98 -11.64
CA SER A 74 -9.75 17.36 -11.69
C SER A 74 -8.79 18.30 -12.41
N TRP A 75 -9.30 19.49 -12.81
CA TRP A 75 -8.55 20.49 -13.57
C TRP A 75 -7.19 20.87 -12.94
N ARG A 76 -7.11 20.97 -11.61
CA ARG A 76 -5.90 21.34 -10.88
C ARG A 76 -5.09 20.13 -10.40
N GLY A 77 -5.38 18.96 -10.94
CA GLY A 77 -4.68 17.70 -10.65
C GLY A 77 -5.13 16.98 -9.38
N GLU A 78 -6.24 17.40 -8.76
CA GLU A 78 -6.79 16.66 -7.63
C GLU A 78 -7.51 15.38 -8.05
N ARG A 79 -7.40 14.37 -7.21
CA ARG A 79 -8.17 13.14 -7.30
C ARG A 79 -8.69 12.77 -5.92
N ASP A 80 -9.98 12.42 -5.82
CA ASP A 80 -10.60 12.02 -4.55
C ASP A 80 -10.33 10.56 -4.23
N THR A 81 -9.06 10.21 -4.08
CA THR A 81 -8.60 8.85 -3.81
C THR A 81 -7.64 8.85 -2.64
N ARG A 82 -7.58 7.72 -1.93
CA ARG A 82 -6.55 7.43 -0.92
C ARG A 82 -5.32 6.75 -1.52
N GLY A 83 -5.27 6.62 -2.85
CA GLY A 83 -4.20 5.92 -3.57
C GLY A 83 -4.42 4.40 -3.60
N ASP A 84 -3.36 3.68 -3.96
CA ASP A 84 -3.40 2.23 -4.20
C ASP A 84 -2.50 1.42 -3.25
N THR A 85 -1.94 2.03 -2.22
CA THR A 85 -1.09 1.32 -1.24
C THR A 85 -1.88 0.56 -0.17
N ASN A 86 -3.19 0.82 -0.06
CA ASN A 86 -4.07 0.22 0.95
C ASN A 86 -4.84 -1.01 0.47
N TRP A 87 -4.54 -1.56 -0.71
CA TRP A 87 -5.23 -2.75 -1.24
C TRP A 87 -4.80 -4.05 -0.55
N VAL A 88 -3.58 -4.10 -0.02
CA VAL A 88 -3.01 -5.30 0.61
C VAL A 88 -2.88 -5.06 2.12
N PRO A 89 -3.47 -5.92 2.97
CA PRO A 89 -3.28 -5.83 4.41
C PRO A 89 -1.80 -6.00 4.78
N PRO A 90 -1.26 -5.23 5.74
CA PRO A 90 0.15 -5.32 6.13
C PRO A 90 0.62 -6.72 6.52
N GLU A 91 -0.25 -7.52 7.10
CA GLU A 91 0.05 -8.87 7.54
C GLU A 91 0.19 -9.86 6.38
N GLN A 92 -0.32 -9.53 5.18
CA GLN A 92 -0.20 -10.33 3.97
C GLN A 92 1.03 -9.97 3.13
N VAL A 93 1.74 -8.90 3.50
CA VAL A 93 2.94 -8.47 2.77
C VAL A 93 4.14 -9.34 3.17
N GLU A 94 4.79 -9.92 2.17
CA GLU A 94 6.09 -10.60 2.32
C GLU A 94 7.22 -9.56 2.30
N ARG A 95 7.19 -8.66 1.32
CA ARG A 95 8.10 -7.52 1.22
C ARG A 95 7.52 -6.40 0.35
N ILE A 96 8.09 -5.20 0.48
CA ILE A 96 7.80 -4.07 -0.39
C ILE A 96 9.10 -3.61 -1.03
N GLU A 97 9.12 -3.52 -2.34
CA GLU A 97 10.25 -3.03 -3.12
C GLU A 97 9.96 -1.61 -3.59
N VAL A 98 10.81 -0.66 -3.17
CA VAL A 98 10.69 0.76 -3.53
C VAL A 98 11.82 1.12 -4.49
N ILE A 99 11.47 1.26 -5.77
CA ILE A 99 12.40 1.54 -6.86
C ILE A 99 12.27 3.01 -7.25
N ARG A 100 13.37 3.74 -7.10
CA ARG A 100 13.39 5.21 -7.26
C ARG A 100 14.23 5.63 -8.46
N GLY A 101 13.73 6.61 -9.22
CA GLY A 101 14.44 7.23 -10.34
C GLY A 101 14.59 6.33 -11.58
N PRO A 102 15.72 6.38 -12.32
CA PRO A 102 15.81 5.77 -13.66
C PRO A 102 15.61 4.25 -13.68
N ALA A 103 15.89 3.55 -12.58
CA ALA A 103 15.62 2.11 -12.46
C ALA A 103 14.12 1.75 -12.52
N ALA A 104 13.23 2.70 -12.20
CA ALA A 104 11.79 2.55 -12.25
C ALA A 104 11.23 2.66 -13.69
N ALA A 105 11.94 3.38 -14.57
CA ALA A 105 11.47 3.65 -15.94
C ALA A 105 11.20 2.37 -16.75
N ARG A 106 11.86 1.25 -16.40
CA ARG A 106 11.63 -0.07 -17.03
C ARG A 106 10.20 -0.60 -16.88
N TYR A 107 9.45 -0.11 -15.88
CA TYR A 107 8.06 -0.51 -15.65
C TYR A 107 7.06 0.29 -16.50
N GLY A 108 7.53 1.26 -17.29
CA GLY A 108 6.73 1.97 -18.28
C GLY A 108 5.90 3.12 -17.71
N SER A 109 4.67 3.25 -18.19
CA SER A 109 3.79 4.38 -17.91
C SER A 109 3.48 4.51 -16.41
N GLY A 110 3.54 5.72 -15.88
CA GLY A 110 3.27 6.02 -14.46
C GLY A 110 4.46 5.82 -13.51
N ALA A 111 5.61 5.34 -13.99
CA ALA A 111 6.80 5.08 -13.16
C ALA A 111 7.85 6.21 -13.17
N ALA A 112 7.45 7.44 -13.55
CA ALA A 112 8.39 8.56 -13.75
C ALA A 112 9.10 8.99 -12.46
N GLY A 113 8.41 8.98 -11.31
CA GLY A 113 8.99 9.20 -9.99
C GLY A 113 9.60 7.92 -9.42
N GLY A 114 8.81 6.84 -9.48
CA GLY A 114 9.26 5.52 -9.06
C GLY A 114 8.19 4.45 -9.12
N VAL A 115 8.55 3.27 -8.62
CA VAL A 115 7.67 2.12 -8.45
C VAL A 115 7.68 1.67 -6.99
N VAL A 116 6.51 1.35 -6.48
CA VAL A 116 6.33 0.58 -5.24
C VAL A 116 5.70 -0.74 -5.62
N ASN A 117 6.43 -1.84 -5.44
CA ASN A 117 5.96 -3.19 -5.70
C ASN A 117 5.69 -3.90 -4.37
N ILE A 118 4.43 -4.14 -4.06
CA ILE A 118 3.97 -4.85 -2.87
C ILE A 118 3.91 -6.33 -3.23
N ILE A 119 4.69 -7.16 -2.52
CA ILE A 119 4.77 -8.59 -2.79
C ILE A 119 4.06 -9.31 -1.66
N THR A 120 3.07 -10.12 -2.02
CA THR A 120 2.23 -10.84 -1.07
C THR A 120 2.89 -12.15 -0.64
N LYS A 121 2.52 -12.63 0.54
CA LYS A 121 2.97 -13.94 1.04
C LYS A 121 2.42 -15.05 0.16
N ARG A 122 3.29 -15.96 -0.26
CA ARG A 122 2.87 -17.12 -1.04
C ARG A 122 2.06 -18.10 -0.17
N PRO A 123 0.99 -18.71 -0.72
CA PRO A 123 0.28 -19.78 -0.04
C PRO A 123 1.18 -21.01 0.12
N SER A 124 1.05 -21.68 1.27
CA SER A 124 1.70 -22.95 1.58
C SER A 124 0.78 -24.14 1.25
N ASN A 125 1.36 -25.35 1.25
CA ASN A 125 0.59 -26.59 1.10
C ASN A 125 -0.16 -27.00 2.38
N ASP A 126 -0.03 -26.23 3.45
CA ASP A 126 -0.86 -26.37 4.65
C ASP A 126 -1.88 -25.24 4.74
N TRP A 127 -3.03 -25.54 5.36
CA TRP A 127 -4.03 -24.54 5.68
C TRP A 127 -3.52 -23.58 6.76
N HIS A 128 -3.55 -22.29 6.44
CA HIS A 128 -3.21 -21.19 7.34
C HIS A 128 -4.31 -20.15 7.33
N GLY A 129 -4.75 -19.76 8.52
CA GLY A 129 -5.70 -18.68 8.73
C GLY A 129 -5.09 -17.61 9.64
N SER A 130 -5.41 -16.35 9.39
CA SER A 130 -5.09 -15.27 10.33
C SER A 130 -6.26 -14.30 10.46
N LEU A 131 -6.44 -13.80 11.68
CA LEU A 131 -7.37 -12.73 12.02
C LEU A 131 -6.58 -11.70 12.83
N SER A 132 -6.56 -10.46 12.35
CA SER A 132 -5.87 -9.36 13.04
C SER A 132 -6.87 -8.24 13.34
N LEU A 133 -6.88 -7.80 14.60
CA LEU A 133 -7.70 -6.71 15.08
C LEU A 133 -6.78 -5.58 15.54
N TYR A 134 -7.08 -4.36 15.14
CA TYR A 134 -6.36 -3.17 15.54
C TYR A 134 -7.34 -2.07 15.94
N THR A 135 -7.03 -1.40 17.06
CA THR A 135 -7.73 -0.20 17.50
C THR A 135 -6.71 0.78 18.07
N ASN A 136 -6.94 2.08 17.91
CA ASN A 136 -6.16 3.11 18.59
C ASN A 136 -6.98 3.75 19.72
N GLN A 137 -6.27 4.31 20.70
CA GLN A 137 -6.86 5.13 21.76
C GLN A 137 -6.38 6.57 21.55
N PRO A 138 -7.21 7.43 20.94
CA PRO A 138 -6.85 8.84 20.78
C PRO A 138 -6.79 9.57 22.13
N GLU A 139 -5.93 10.57 22.24
CA GLU A 139 -5.81 11.37 23.47
C GLU A 139 -6.95 12.38 23.64
N SER A 140 -7.52 12.85 22.52
CA SER A 140 -8.66 13.75 22.49
C SER A 140 -9.90 13.07 21.90
N SER A 141 -11.08 13.40 22.42
CA SER A 141 -12.37 12.98 21.85
C SER A 141 -12.65 13.57 20.47
N ASP A 142 -11.92 14.62 20.08
CA ASP A 142 -12.01 15.24 18.75
C ASP A 142 -11.24 14.42 17.69
N GLU A 143 -10.43 13.46 18.11
CA GLU A 143 -9.69 12.56 17.24
C GLU A 143 -10.50 11.28 16.96
N GLY A 144 -10.64 10.93 15.68
CA GLY A 144 -11.35 9.73 15.25
C GLY A 144 -10.67 8.44 15.72
N ALA A 145 -11.46 7.50 16.23
CA ALA A 145 -10.98 6.17 16.60
C ALA A 145 -10.91 5.25 15.38
N THR A 146 -9.72 4.73 15.10
CA THR A 146 -9.45 3.74 14.06
C THR A 146 -9.77 2.34 14.58
N HIS A 147 -10.56 1.61 13.81
CA HIS A 147 -10.84 0.19 14.01
C HIS A 147 -10.55 -0.55 12.72
N ARG A 148 -9.67 -1.54 12.76
CA ARG A 148 -9.28 -2.35 11.61
C ARG A 148 -9.42 -3.83 11.91
N THR A 149 -10.04 -4.54 10.97
CA THR A 149 -10.15 -6.00 10.97
C THR A 149 -9.60 -6.56 9.68
N ASN A 150 -8.60 -7.42 9.79
CA ASN A 150 -7.97 -8.10 8.66
C ASN A 150 -8.17 -9.59 8.81
N PHE A 151 -8.52 -10.26 7.72
CA PHE A 151 -8.57 -11.71 7.67
C PHE A 151 -7.78 -12.24 6.48
N SER A 152 -7.21 -13.43 6.65
CA SER A 152 -6.64 -14.17 5.55
C SER A 152 -6.84 -15.66 5.73
N LEU A 153 -6.98 -16.36 4.62
CA LEU A 153 -7.07 -17.80 4.55
C LEU A 153 -6.28 -18.28 3.34
N SER A 154 -5.37 -19.22 3.54
CA SER A 154 -4.68 -19.88 2.45
C SER A 154 -4.53 -21.36 2.69
N GLY A 155 -4.49 -22.14 1.62
CA GLY A 155 -4.27 -23.58 1.71
C GLY A 155 -4.44 -24.27 0.37
N PRO A 156 -4.20 -25.59 0.31
CA PRO A 156 -4.35 -26.38 -0.90
C PRO A 156 -5.84 -26.60 -1.21
N LEU A 157 -6.21 -26.42 -2.48
CA LEU A 157 -7.51 -26.85 -3.03
C LEU A 157 -7.42 -28.26 -3.65
N ALA A 158 -6.26 -28.61 -4.23
CA ALA A 158 -6.03 -29.90 -4.88
C ALA A 158 -4.60 -30.40 -4.61
N GLY A 159 -4.29 -30.68 -3.34
CA GLY A 159 -2.93 -31.06 -2.91
C GLY A 159 -1.90 -30.00 -3.33
N ASP A 160 -0.76 -30.45 -3.85
CA ASP A 160 0.33 -29.58 -4.30
C ASP A 160 0.06 -28.90 -5.67
N ALA A 161 -1.01 -29.29 -6.37
CA ALA A 161 -1.27 -28.82 -7.74
C ALA A 161 -1.99 -27.46 -7.80
N LEU A 162 -2.75 -27.12 -6.75
CA LEU A 162 -3.52 -25.88 -6.70
C LEU A 162 -3.65 -25.39 -5.26
N THR A 163 -3.23 -24.16 -5.01
CA THR A 163 -3.41 -23.45 -3.74
C THR A 163 -4.32 -22.24 -3.91
N MET A 164 -5.03 -21.90 -2.84
CA MET A 164 -5.87 -20.71 -2.75
C MET A 164 -5.29 -19.76 -1.71
N HIS A 165 -5.43 -18.46 -1.98
CA HIS A 165 -5.13 -17.40 -1.05
C HIS A 165 -6.24 -16.35 -1.12
N LEU A 166 -6.93 -16.14 0.01
CA LEU A 166 -8.01 -15.18 0.16
C LEU A 166 -7.67 -14.26 1.32
N TYR A 167 -7.78 -12.95 1.12
CA TYR A 167 -7.61 -11.97 2.19
C TYR A 167 -8.58 -10.81 2.04
N GLY A 168 -8.81 -10.10 3.14
CA GLY A 168 -9.62 -8.90 3.17
C GLY A 168 -9.24 -7.99 4.34
N ASN A 169 -9.55 -6.70 4.14
CA ASN A 169 -9.35 -5.65 5.12
C ASN A 169 -10.65 -4.84 5.24
N LEU A 170 -11.05 -4.58 6.48
CA LEU A 170 -12.15 -3.68 6.82
C LEU A 170 -11.59 -2.61 7.76
N ASN A 171 -11.51 -1.37 7.25
CA ASN A 171 -11.06 -0.20 8.00
C ASN A 171 -12.23 0.74 8.25
N LYS A 172 -12.41 1.14 9.51
CA LYS A 172 -13.26 2.26 9.91
C LYS A 172 -12.39 3.28 10.65
N THR A 173 -12.21 4.44 10.03
CA THR A 173 -11.46 5.58 10.56
C THR A 173 -12.37 6.78 10.77
#